data_AF-A0A443QVQ8-F1
#
_entry.id   AF-A0A443QVQ8-F1
#
_cell.length_a   1.000
_cell.length_b   1.000
_cell.length_c   1.000
_cell.angle_alpha   90.00
_cell.angle_beta   90.00
_cell.angle_gamma   90.00
#
_symmetry.space_group_name_H-M   'P 1'
#
loop_
_entity.id
_entity.type
_entity.pdbx_description
1 polymer ?
#
loop_
_entity_poly.entity_id
_entity_poly.type
_entity_poly.pdbx_seq_one_letter_code
_entity_poly.pdbx_strand_id
1 'polypeptide(L)'
;MCYMIPFESETGISAEKGNLMCPPYKDSNFLTTVTREKEFFYAGKIYNEDESSNFIFNFDINRSVGIVKKNYLNQVIQTLILSLKWLNLDAHFVASFENRKFVYFVFRETAIEALNCDSNEIFSRVARICKNDNGSKQVFLTFVKARIVCFLPGQNSLYYNEVIAAKFINGRLYALFKISHSSINEFALCVFSEEEINSAFEGNFLRQYKENMLWQSITSKEARMQFNCEEQNIESQEFVQDNFLLAEKEIKPLTESPLIVEKFFNFTHIDVISSTTFNNQRVDTILLLTRYNTLKRYVLQDQIESKICMISERQLPINENDFVLTMKANARLNSIVIGTIKEVIKLSIADCEKYTKKYECLHSHDPFCGWSVKSEKCKPFNEVHIKEWEQVNEFKCKVPNKKWSNWKECNETSARTKNYCLCRHEICYSEECLNKAREIQVFNCTKKTEIKFVQSSNSRSDCSDHHQISKSTDLIVTKSNWTQWYTVNRTTDGKLMQERISFTCIAIVKNKRSLIEISKEQRSIKLNNSFKSEKIKENETYLHNSNCIKMSTIFMVVGINMSRAA
;
A
#
# COMPACT_ATOMS: atom_id res chain seq x y z
N MET A 1 -4.28 19.20 -23.25
CA MET A 1 -5.38 19.34 -24.25
C MET A 1 -6.28 18.12 -24.13
N CYS A 2 -7.60 18.32 -24.22
CA CYS A 2 -8.58 17.24 -24.31
C CYS A 2 -9.13 17.19 -25.73
N TYR A 3 -9.36 15.98 -26.24
CA TYR A 3 -9.88 15.77 -27.59
C TYR A 3 -11.16 14.95 -27.49
N MET A 4 -12.22 15.41 -28.13
CA MET A 4 -13.40 14.58 -28.35
C MET A 4 -13.20 13.84 -29.68
N ILE A 5 -13.19 12.51 -29.61
CA ILE A 5 -12.97 11.64 -30.77
C ILE A 5 -14.25 10.81 -30.94
N PRO A 6 -14.99 10.95 -32.04
CA PRO A 6 -16.14 10.11 -32.33
C PRO A 6 -15.74 8.64 -32.37
N PHE A 7 -16.52 7.76 -31.73
CA PHE A 7 -16.20 6.33 -31.68
C PHE A 7 -16.23 5.65 -33.06
N GLU A 8 -17.05 6.16 -33.99
CA GLU A 8 -17.28 5.57 -35.32
C GLU A 8 -16.44 6.23 -36.44
N SER A 9 -15.81 7.38 -36.18
CA SER A 9 -15.00 8.08 -37.18
C SER A 9 -13.81 8.80 -36.54
N GLU A 10 -12.60 8.53 -37.04
CA GLU A 10 -11.41 9.32 -36.70
C GLU A 10 -11.46 10.74 -37.32
N THR A 11 -12.51 11.06 -38.07
CA THR A 11 -12.80 12.40 -38.60
C THR A 11 -13.75 13.14 -37.65
N GLY A 12 -13.46 14.43 -37.40
CA GLY A 12 -14.27 15.29 -36.51
C GLY A 12 -13.69 15.55 -35.12
N ILE A 13 -12.35 15.57 -34.99
CA ILE A 13 -11.67 15.84 -33.72
C ILE A 13 -11.87 17.32 -33.33
N SER A 14 -12.71 17.60 -32.34
CA SER A 14 -12.74 18.90 -31.68
C SER A 14 -11.82 18.87 -30.46
N ALA A 15 -10.89 19.82 -30.39
CA ALA A 15 -9.96 19.97 -29.29
C ALA A 15 -10.44 21.06 -28.32
N GLU A 16 -10.43 20.77 -27.03
CA GLU A 16 -10.62 21.74 -25.96
C GLU A 16 -9.37 21.80 -25.07
N LYS A 17 -9.20 22.91 -24.33
CA LYS A 17 -8.16 22.98 -23.30
C LYS A 17 -8.41 21.86 -22.27
N GLY A 18 -7.35 21.14 -21.92
CA GLY A 18 -7.42 20.01 -20.98
C GLY A 18 -7.16 20.39 -19.52
N ASN A 19 -7.16 21.69 -19.22
CA ASN A 19 -6.94 22.21 -17.88
C ASN A 19 -8.04 21.66 -16.97
N LEU A 20 -7.64 21.17 -15.79
CA LEU A 20 -8.55 20.51 -14.82
C LEU A 20 -9.20 19.21 -15.32
N MET A 21 -8.70 18.62 -16.41
CA MET A 21 -9.23 17.38 -17.00
C MET A 21 -8.16 16.28 -17.13
N CYS A 22 -6.88 16.65 -17.16
CA CYS A 22 -5.73 15.75 -17.15
C CYS A 22 -4.54 16.41 -16.45
N PRO A 23 -3.63 15.64 -15.82
CA PRO A 23 -2.46 16.24 -15.19
C PRO A 23 -1.47 16.76 -16.25
N PRO A 24 -0.68 17.81 -15.94
CA PRO A 24 0.36 18.30 -16.83
C PRO A 24 1.59 17.39 -16.87
N TYR A 25 1.81 16.57 -15.84
CA TYR A 25 2.95 15.65 -15.75
C TYR A 25 2.50 14.20 -15.79
N LYS A 26 3.20 13.40 -16.60
CA LYS A 26 2.94 11.96 -16.83
C LYS A 26 2.92 11.12 -15.55
N ASP A 27 3.75 11.46 -14.57
CA ASP A 27 3.90 10.69 -13.32
C ASP A 27 2.96 11.17 -12.20
N SER A 28 2.04 12.09 -12.48
CA SER A 28 1.08 12.55 -11.48
C SER A 28 0.05 11.47 -11.18
N ASN A 29 -0.25 11.25 -9.90
CA ASN A 29 -1.43 10.48 -9.52
C ASN A 29 -2.68 11.31 -9.84
N PHE A 30 -3.57 10.74 -10.64
CA PHE A 30 -4.85 11.33 -10.98
C PHE A 30 -5.86 10.24 -11.28
N LEU A 31 -7.13 10.64 -11.28
CA LEU A 31 -8.25 9.80 -11.60
C LEU A 31 -9.27 10.60 -12.40
N THR A 32 -9.79 9.99 -13.46
CA THR A 32 -10.89 10.56 -14.22
C THR A 32 -12.10 9.64 -14.16
N THR A 33 -13.29 10.21 -14.17
CA THR A 33 -14.54 9.47 -14.09
C THR A 33 -15.59 10.15 -14.93
N VAL A 34 -16.31 9.38 -15.71
CA VAL A 34 -17.47 9.85 -16.47
C VAL A 34 -18.67 9.12 -15.91
N THR A 35 -19.66 9.88 -15.44
CA THR A 35 -20.91 9.31 -14.92
C THR A 35 -21.81 8.85 -16.06
N ARG A 36 -22.83 8.04 -15.75
CA ARG A 36 -23.90 7.70 -16.70
C ARG A 36 -24.64 8.91 -17.26
N GLU A 37 -24.66 10.01 -16.51
CA GLU A 37 -25.25 11.29 -16.91
C GLU A 37 -24.30 12.15 -17.76
N LYS A 38 -23.16 11.57 -18.19
CA LYS A 38 -22.11 12.22 -19.01
C LYS A 38 -21.44 13.39 -18.30
N GLU A 39 -21.48 13.44 -16.97
CA GLU A 39 -20.70 14.40 -16.20
C GLU A 39 -19.27 13.90 -16.06
N PHE A 40 -18.31 14.79 -16.29
CA PHE A 40 -16.90 14.48 -16.18
C PHE A 40 -16.36 14.94 -14.84
N PHE A 41 -15.61 14.06 -14.18
CA PHE A 41 -14.89 14.35 -12.96
C PHE A 41 -13.39 14.06 -13.13
N TYR A 42 -12.58 14.95 -12.58
CA TYR A 42 -11.14 14.82 -12.44
C TYR A 42 -10.77 14.93 -10.96
N ALA A 43 -9.92 14.04 -10.46
CA ALA A 43 -9.37 14.09 -9.12
C ALA A 43 -7.85 13.96 -9.19
N GLY A 44 -7.13 14.94 -8.67
CA GLY A 44 -5.67 14.95 -8.74
C GLY A 44 -5.11 16.34 -8.53
N LYS A 45 -3.86 16.54 -8.95
CA LYS A 45 -3.22 17.86 -8.86
C LYS A 45 -3.91 18.86 -9.77
N ILE A 46 -4.19 20.05 -9.23
CA ILE A 46 -4.85 21.15 -9.94
C ILE A 46 -3.80 22.16 -10.37
N TYR A 47 -3.95 22.65 -11.60
CA TYR A 47 -3.08 23.66 -12.20
C TYR A 47 -3.97 24.70 -12.87
N ASN A 48 -3.90 25.96 -12.42
CA ASN A 48 -4.55 27.08 -13.09
C ASN A 48 -3.48 27.84 -13.89
N GLU A 49 -3.73 28.03 -15.19
CA GLU A 49 -2.81 28.73 -16.11
C GLU A 49 -3.23 30.19 -16.39
N ASP A 50 -4.17 30.77 -15.63
CA ASP A 50 -4.64 32.13 -15.91
C ASP A 50 -3.60 33.20 -15.48
N GLU A 51 -2.75 33.51 -16.47
CA GLU A 51 -2.27 34.82 -16.94
C GLU A 51 -1.68 35.83 -15.94
N SER A 52 -0.36 36.02 -16.04
CA SER A 52 0.38 37.26 -15.74
C SER A 52 0.13 37.96 -14.40
N SER A 53 0.82 37.55 -13.33
CA SER A 53 1.47 38.48 -12.38
C SER A 53 1.99 37.74 -11.13
N ASN A 54 3.22 38.08 -10.73
CA ASN A 54 3.86 37.77 -9.45
C ASN A 54 4.22 36.30 -9.14
N PHE A 55 5.52 36.01 -9.28
CA PHE A 55 6.22 34.75 -9.04
C PHE A 55 6.08 34.13 -7.63
N ILE A 56 5.32 34.70 -6.71
CA ILE A 56 5.19 34.21 -5.32
C ILE A 56 3.92 33.35 -5.14
N PHE A 57 2.80 33.65 -5.82
CA PHE A 57 1.55 32.87 -5.68
C PHE A 57 1.46 31.65 -6.60
N ASN A 58 2.22 31.64 -7.70
CA ASN A 58 2.18 30.56 -8.69
C ASN A 58 2.80 29.24 -8.17
N PHE A 59 3.60 29.31 -7.10
CA PHE A 59 4.28 28.15 -6.52
C PHE A 59 3.35 27.26 -5.68
N ASP A 60 2.31 27.83 -5.04
CA ASP A 60 1.39 27.11 -4.17
C ASP A 60 0.27 26.40 -4.94
N ILE A 61 -0.22 26.99 -6.04
CA ILE A 61 -1.24 26.34 -6.89
C ILE A 61 -0.67 25.08 -7.55
N ASN A 62 0.60 25.07 -7.94
CA ASN A 62 1.30 23.90 -8.49
C ASN A 62 1.41 22.70 -7.51
N ARG A 63 1.09 22.91 -6.23
CA ARG A 63 1.03 21.86 -5.20
C ARG A 63 -0.40 21.49 -4.80
N SER A 64 -1.40 22.23 -5.27
CA SER A 64 -2.79 22.00 -4.89
C SER A 64 -3.34 20.70 -5.47
N VAL A 65 -4.17 20.03 -4.68
CA VAL A 65 -4.89 18.81 -5.06
C VAL A 65 -6.37 19.08 -4.93
N GLY A 66 -7.17 18.59 -5.86
CA GLY A 66 -8.61 18.75 -5.79
C GLY A 66 -9.40 17.79 -6.65
N ILE A 67 -10.71 17.83 -6.46
CA ILE A 67 -11.70 17.18 -7.32
C ILE A 67 -12.41 18.27 -8.10
N VAL A 68 -12.59 18.05 -9.39
CA VAL A 68 -13.18 18.99 -10.35
C VAL A 68 -14.27 18.25 -11.11
N LYS A 69 -15.45 18.86 -11.20
CA LYS A 69 -16.59 18.45 -12.04
C LYS A 69 -16.71 19.44 -13.19
N LYS A 70 -16.82 18.91 -14.40
CA LYS A 70 -17.25 19.66 -15.59
C LYS A 70 -18.62 19.14 -16.00
N ASN A 71 -19.64 19.97 -15.84
CA ASN A 71 -21.02 19.61 -16.19
C ASN A 71 -21.26 19.72 -17.69
N TYR A 72 -22.46 19.32 -18.13
CA TYR A 72 -22.86 19.36 -19.54
C TYR A 72 -22.95 20.77 -20.14
N LEU A 73 -22.99 21.81 -19.31
CA LEU A 73 -22.95 23.22 -19.71
C LEU A 73 -21.52 23.78 -19.73
N ASN A 74 -20.48 22.94 -19.62
CA ASN A 74 -19.08 23.33 -19.48
C ASN A 74 -18.78 24.22 -18.25
N GLN A 75 -19.65 24.24 -17.24
CA GLN A 75 -19.35 24.90 -15.98
C GLN A 75 -18.44 24.01 -15.13
N VAL A 76 -17.45 24.64 -14.51
CA VAL A 76 -16.45 24.00 -13.66
C VAL A 76 -16.83 24.23 -12.20
N ILE A 77 -16.91 23.13 -11.45
CA ILE A 77 -17.15 23.11 -10.00
C ILE A 77 -16.03 22.29 -9.38
N GLN A 78 -15.45 22.73 -8.26
CA GLN A 78 -14.30 22.05 -7.66
C GLN A 78 -14.29 22.10 -6.14
N THR A 79 -13.39 21.34 -5.54
CA THR A 79 -13.06 21.45 -4.11
C THR A 79 -12.35 22.77 -3.82
N LEU A 80 -12.51 23.30 -2.61
CA LEU A 80 -11.84 24.55 -2.20
C LEU A 80 -10.32 24.40 -2.27
N ILE A 81 -9.68 25.18 -3.16
CA ILE A 81 -8.23 25.13 -3.40
C ILE A 81 -7.47 25.55 -2.13
N LEU A 82 -6.34 24.90 -1.86
CA LEU A 82 -5.46 25.16 -0.70
C LEU A 82 -6.09 24.89 0.67
N SER A 83 -7.30 24.34 0.73
CA SER A 83 -7.93 23.96 2.00
C SER A 83 -7.52 22.54 2.42
N LEU A 84 -6.58 22.44 3.38
CA LEU A 84 -6.14 21.15 3.95
C LEU A 84 -7.28 20.38 4.65
N LYS A 85 -8.34 21.09 5.07
CA LYS A 85 -9.56 20.47 5.61
C LYS A 85 -10.28 19.65 4.55
N TRP A 86 -10.40 20.18 3.34
CA TRP A 86 -11.06 19.50 2.22
C TRP A 86 -10.20 18.36 1.70
N LEU A 87 -8.99 18.67 1.26
CA LEU A 87 -8.03 17.71 0.73
C LEU A 87 -6.61 18.17 1.10
N ASN A 88 -5.84 17.27 1.70
CA ASN A 88 -4.44 17.55 1.96
C ASN A 88 -3.61 17.51 0.64
N LEU A 89 -2.48 18.20 0.61
CA LEU A 89 -1.61 18.29 -0.57
C LEU A 89 -0.99 16.95 -0.97
N ASP A 90 -0.91 16.01 -0.02
CA ASP A 90 -0.41 14.65 -0.23
C ASP A 90 -1.51 13.65 -0.61
N ALA A 91 -2.75 14.12 -0.84
CA ALA A 91 -3.87 13.26 -1.20
C ALA A 91 -3.57 12.45 -2.47
N HIS A 92 -3.77 11.14 -2.38
CA HIS A 92 -3.48 10.18 -3.44
C HIS A 92 -4.70 9.32 -3.76
N PHE A 93 -5.32 9.56 -4.91
CA PHE A 93 -6.52 8.89 -5.40
C PHE A 93 -6.20 7.51 -5.97
N VAL A 94 -7.04 6.53 -5.66
CA VAL A 94 -6.84 5.13 -6.07
C VAL A 94 -8.03 4.52 -6.79
N ALA A 95 -9.25 5.03 -6.55
CA ALA A 95 -10.45 4.55 -7.22
C ALA A 95 -11.58 5.58 -7.15
N SER A 96 -12.54 5.43 -8.05
CA SER A 96 -13.80 6.17 -8.08
C SER A 96 -14.90 5.26 -8.57
N PHE A 97 -16.12 5.57 -8.16
CA PHE A 97 -17.32 4.87 -8.59
C PHE A 97 -18.53 5.78 -8.42
N GLU A 98 -19.64 5.39 -9.02
CA GLU A 98 -20.91 6.10 -8.90
C GLU A 98 -22.02 5.15 -8.46
N ASN A 99 -23.04 5.74 -7.84
CA ASN A 99 -24.34 5.10 -7.71
C ASN A 99 -25.42 5.99 -8.31
N ARG A 100 -26.69 5.80 -7.92
CA ARG A 100 -27.80 6.58 -8.49
C ARG A 100 -27.69 8.08 -8.20
N LYS A 101 -27.26 8.49 -7.00
CA LYS A 101 -27.31 9.90 -6.56
C LYS A 101 -25.92 10.54 -6.42
N PHE A 102 -24.89 9.73 -6.20
CA PHE A 102 -23.59 10.18 -5.77
C PHE A 102 -22.45 9.66 -6.64
N VAL A 103 -21.35 10.40 -6.60
CA VAL A 103 -20.02 9.98 -7.08
C VAL A 103 -19.09 9.90 -5.87
N TYR A 104 -18.23 8.89 -5.86
CA TYR A 104 -17.33 8.58 -4.76
C TYR A 104 -15.88 8.56 -5.24
N PHE A 105 -14.98 8.98 -4.34
CA PHE A 105 -13.53 8.97 -4.57
C PHE A 105 -12.84 8.31 -3.38
N VAL A 106 -12.01 7.32 -3.65
CA VAL A 106 -11.21 6.60 -2.65
C VAL A 106 -9.78 7.10 -2.75
N PHE A 107 -9.22 7.53 -1.63
CA PHE A 107 -7.87 8.11 -1.57
C PHE A 107 -7.26 7.95 -0.19
N ARG A 108 -5.99 8.33 -0.04
CA ARG A 108 -5.32 8.49 1.26
C ARG A 108 -4.71 9.88 1.35
N GLU A 109 -4.62 10.44 2.54
CA GLU A 109 -4.06 11.77 2.81
C GLU A 109 -3.56 11.86 4.26
N THR A 110 -2.74 12.86 4.58
CA THR A 110 -2.39 13.18 5.96
C THR A 110 -3.63 13.63 6.75
N ALA A 111 -3.88 12.97 7.89
CA ALA A 111 -5.06 13.14 8.71
C ALA A 111 -4.93 14.33 9.66
N ILE A 112 -5.51 15.46 9.28
CA ILE A 112 -5.45 16.70 10.08
C ILE A 112 -6.12 16.59 11.44
N GLU A 113 -7.07 15.67 11.60
CA GLU A 113 -7.73 15.41 12.89
C GLU A 113 -6.83 14.64 13.87
N ALA A 114 -5.78 14.00 13.37
CA ALA A 114 -4.79 13.27 14.17
C ALA A 114 -3.51 14.08 14.47
N LEU A 115 -3.38 15.30 13.91
CA LEU A 115 -2.17 16.12 14.07
C LEU A 115 -1.91 16.62 15.50
N ASN A 116 -2.92 16.62 16.36
CA ASN A 116 -2.79 17.06 17.76
C ASN A 116 -1.91 16.13 18.63
N CYS A 117 -1.43 15.00 18.08
CA CYS A 117 -0.65 13.98 18.79
C CYS A 117 0.80 13.84 18.29
N ASP A 118 1.39 14.86 17.63
CA ASP A 118 2.74 14.82 17.03
C ASP A 118 2.95 13.69 16.00
N SER A 119 1.86 13.09 15.52
CA SER A 119 1.85 11.97 14.59
C SER A 119 1.39 12.43 13.21
N ASN A 120 2.29 12.41 12.22
CA ASN A 120 1.95 12.57 10.80
C ASN A 120 1.28 11.29 10.27
N GLU A 121 0.10 10.98 10.80
CA GLU A 121 -0.68 9.83 10.38
C GLU A 121 -1.32 10.06 9.02
N ILE A 122 -1.28 9.03 8.18
CA ILE A 122 -1.97 8.99 6.90
C ILE A 122 -3.23 8.16 7.10
N PHE A 123 -4.41 8.69 6.74
CA PHE A 123 -5.66 7.94 6.72
C PHE A 123 -6.18 7.76 5.31
N SER A 124 -6.86 6.63 5.11
CA SER A 124 -7.63 6.37 3.91
C SER A 124 -9.03 6.96 4.05
N ARG A 125 -9.55 7.46 2.93
CA ARG A 125 -10.82 8.18 2.85
C ARG A 125 -11.69 7.67 1.72
N VAL A 126 -12.98 7.82 1.92
CA VAL A 126 -13.97 7.90 0.84
C VAL A 126 -14.57 9.30 0.88
N ALA A 127 -14.48 10.04 -0.22
CA ALA A 127 -15.27 11.25 -0.44
C ALA A 127 -16.55 10.92 -1.20
N ARG A 128 -17.60 11.68 -0.96
CA ARG A 128 -18.91 11.58 -1.60
C ARG A 128 -19.35 12.97 -2.07
N ILE A 129 -19.90 13.04 -3.28
CA ILE A 129 -20.44 14.27 -3.90
C ILE A 129 -21.77 13.94 -4.56
N CYS A 130 -22.78 14.81 -4.43
CA CYS A 130 -24.02 14.68 -5.18
C CYS A 130 -23.80 14.95 -6.67
N LYS A 131 -24.38 14.11 -7.52
CA LYS A 131 -24.34 14.32 -8.97
C LYS A 131 -25.01 15.63 -9.38
N ASN A 132 -26.14 15.96 -8.77
CA ASN A 132 -26.85 17.22 -9.03
C ASN A 132 -26.26 18.44 -8.31
N ASP A 133 -25.04 18.36 -7.75
CA ASP A 133 -24.37 19.52 -7.18
C ASP A 133 -24.02 20.52 -8.28
N ASN A 134 -24.65 21.70 -8.22
CA ASN A 134 -24.43 22.82 -9.13
C ASN A 134 -23.36 23.80 -8.61
N GLY A 135 -22.88 23.57 -7.39
CA GLY A 135 -21.90 24.40 -6.71
C GLY A 135 -22.41 25.81 -6.41
N SER A 136 -21.56 26.57 -5.72
CA SER A 136 -21.68 28.02 -5.55
C SER A 136 -20.31 28.64 -5.69
N LYS A 137 -20.18 29.73 -6.45
CA LYS A 137 -18.89 30.36 -6.76
C LYS A 137 -17.84 29.33 -7.22
N GLN A 138 -18.25 28.39 -8.08
CA GLN A 138 -17.42 27.28 -8.60
C GLN A 138 -16.92 26.27 -7.54
N VAL A 139 -17.48 26.26 -6.33
CA VAL A 139 -17.12 25.32 -5.25
C VAL A 139 -18.27 24.35 -4.98
N PHE A 140 -17.96 23.06 -4.74
CA PHE A 140 -18.98 22.07 -4.36
C PHE A 140 -19.71 22.44 -3.07
N LEU A 141 -21.01 22.15 -2.98
CA LEU A 141 -21.80 22.34 -1.76
C LEU A 141 -21.94 21.04 -0.95
N THR A 142 -21.82 19.90 -1.63
CA THR A 142 -22.13 18.56 -1.10
C THR A 142 -20.89 17.68 -0.87
N PHE A 143 -19.69 18.24 -1.03
CA PHE A 143 -18.45 17.51 -0.80
C PHE A 143 -18.28 17.16 0.68
N VAL A 144 -18.13 15.87 0.97
CA VAL A 144 -17.87 15.35 2.31
C VAL A 144 -16.98 14.12 2.22
N LYS A 145 -16.17 13.84 3.26
CA LYS A 145 -15.32 12.65 3.33
C LYS A 145 -15.45 11.92 4.66
N ALA A 146 -15.19 10.62 4.64
CA ALA A 146 -15.20 9.73 5.80
C ALA A 146 -13.93 8.89 5.84
N ARG A 147 -13.46 8.51 7.04
CA ARG A 147 -12.36 7.55 7.20
C ARG A 147 -12.83 6.15 6.83
N ILE A 148 -12.07 5.45 5.99
CA ILE A 148 -12.26 4.02 5.71
C ILE A 148 -11.15 3.22 6.39
N VAL A 149 -11.52 2.20 7.15
CA VAL A 149 -10.57 1.45 7.99
C VAL A 149 -10.47 -0.01 7.56
N CYS A 150 -9.25 -0.52 7.52
CA CYS A 150 -8.95 -1.94 7.42
C CYS A 150 -8.00 -2.27 8.57
N PHE A 151 -8.38 -3.19 9.45
CA PHE A 151 -7.61 -3.47 10.66
C PHE A 151 -7.69 -4.95 11.02
N LEU A 152 -6.63 -5.45 11.66
CA LEU A 152 -6.60 -6.77 12.26
C LEU A 152 -6.95 -6.63 13.75
N PRO A 153 -8.03 -7.26 14.24
CA PRO A 153 -8.42 -7.16 15.65
C PRO A 153 -7.42 -7.89 16.55
N GLY A 154 -7.19 -7.34 17.74
CA GLY A 154 -6.31 -7.89 18.77
C GLY A 154 -6.37 -7.05 20.05
N GLN A 155 -5.56 -7.37 21.06
CA GLN A 155 -5.49 -6.56 22.29
C GLN A 155 -5.12 -5.10 21.97
N ASN A 156 -4.23 -4.91 20.99
CA ASN A 156 -4.01 -3.66 20.28
C ASN A 156 -4.29 -3.91 18.79
N SER A 157 -5.39 -3.37 18.27
CA SER A 157 -5.76 -3.51 16.86
C SER A 157 -4.69 -2.90 15.95
N LEU A 158 -4.31 -3.64 14.90
CA LEU A 158 -3.34 -3.17 13.89
C LEU A 158 -4.09 -2.58 12.70
N TYR A 159 -3.90 -1.29 12.44
CA TYR A 159 -4.56 -0.58 11.34
C TYR A 159 -3.68 -0.51 10.10
N TYR A 160 -4.26 -0.85 8.94
CA TYR A 160 -3.69 -0.65 7.62
C TYR A 160 -4.25 0.64 7.05
N ASN A 161 -3.64 1.78 7.40
CA ASN A 161 -4.25 3.08 7.12
C ASN A 161 -4.02 3.61 5.69
N GLU A 162 -3.11 3.03 4.89
CA GLU A 162 -2.81 3.51 3.53
C GLU A 162 -3.44 2.62 2.44
N VAL A 163 -4.53 3.09 1.80
CA VAL A 163 -5.13 2.43 0.64
C VAL A 163 -4.22 2.60 -0.58
N ILE A 164 -3.94 1.51 -1.28
CA ILE A 164 -3.02 1.46 -2.43
C ILE A 164 -3.77 1.29 -3.74
N ALA A 165 -4.79 0.45 -3.76
CA ALA A 165 -5.62 0.21 -4.92
C ALA A 165 -7.02 -0.22 -4.46
N ALA A 166 -8.05 0.11 -5.23
CA ALA A 166 -9.40 -0.34 -4.93
C ALA A 166 -10.23 -0.57 -6.20
N LYS A 167 -11.25 -1.43 -6.09
CA LYS A 167 -12.19 -1.74 -7.15
C LYS A 167 -13.60 -1.85 -6.58
N PHE A 168 -14.52 -1.04 -7.12
CA PHE A 168 -15.94 -1.17 -6.84
C PHE A 168 -16.61 -2.05 -7.90
N ILE A 169 -17.40 -3.04 -7.46
CA ILE A 169 -18.22 -3.86 -8.34
C ILE A 169 -19.42 -4.40 -7.55
N ASN A 170 -20.61 -4.34 -8.16
CA ASN A 170 -21.84 -4.94 -7.63
C ASN A 170 -22.14 -4.59 -6.15
N GLY A 171 -22.05 -3.29 -5.80
CA GLY A 171 -22.36 -2.80 -4.45
C GLY A 171 -21.27 -3.04 -3.41
N ARG A 172 -20.08 -3.52 -3.82
CA ARG A 172 -18.95 -3.79 -2.92
C ARG A 172 -17.68 -3.09 -3.37
N LEU A 173 -16.99 -2.45 -2.43
CA LEU A 173 -15.66 -1.88 -2.61
C LEU A 173 -14.62 -2.86 -2.07
N TYR A 174 -13.79 -3.40 -2.96
CA TYR A 174 -12.62 -4.19 -2.61
C TYR A 174 -11.43 -3.25 -2.54
N ALA A 175 -10.84 -3.06 -1.37
CA ALA A 175 -9.75 -2.10 -1.17
C ALA A 175 -8.56 -2.76 -0.48
N LEU A 176 -7.39 -2.53 -1.08
CA LEU A 176 -6.11 -3.05 -0.63
C LEU A 176 -5.36 -1.96 0.13
N PHE A 177 -4.93 -2.27 1.34
CA PHE A 177 -4.27 -1.35 2.26
C PHE A 177 -2.88 -1.86 2.64
N LYS A 178 -2.03 -0.96 3.13
CA LYS A 178 -0.78 -1.28 3.81
C LYS A 178 -0.67 -0.52 5.13
N ILE A 179 0.29 -0.92 5.97
CA ILE A 179 0.64 -0.22 7.21
C ILE A 179 1.41 1.06 6.87
N SER A 180 1.03 2.19 7.49
CA SER A 180 1.73 3.47 7.30
C SER A 180 3.14 3.41 7.88
N HIS A 181 4.11 4.02 7.18
CA HIS A 181 5.50 4.18 7.64
C HIS A 181 6.22 2.87 8.03
N SER A 182 5.70 1.71 7.64
CA SER A 182 6.31 0.41 7.91
C SER A 182 7.46 0.13 6.95
N SER A 183 8.60 -0.33 7.48
CA SER A 183 9.69 -0.89 6.67
C SER A 183 9.32 -2.25 6.07
N ILE A 184 8.35 -2.95 6.65
CA ILE A 184 7.83 -4.23 6.19
C ILE A 184 6.65 -3.99 5.26
N ASN A 185 6.74 -4.53 4.04
CA ASN A 185 5.68 -4.51 3.06
C ASN A 185 4.58 -5.51 3.44
N GLU A 186 3.65 -5.10 4.29
CA GLU A 186 2.49 -5.90 4.68
C GLU A 186 1.20 -5.27 4.18
N PHE A 187 0.38 -6.09 3.53
CA PHE A 187 -0.85 -5.67 2.87
C PHE A 187 -2.06 -6.41 3.42
N ALA A 188 -3.18 -5.70 3.46
CA ALA A 188 -4.48 -6.23 3.87
C ALA A 188 -5.55 -5.91 2.82
N LEU A 189 -6.36 -6.91 2.44
CA LEU A 189 -7.54 -6.71 1.60
C LEU A 189 -8.79 -6.70 2.46
N CYS A 190 -9.54 -5.60 2.41
CA CYS A 190 -10.85 -5.47 3.06
C CYS A 190 -11.95 -5.21 2.01
N VAL A 191 -13.17 -5.63 2.32
CA VAL A 191 -14.34 -5.44 1.46
C VAL A 191 -15.40 -4.67 2.23
N PHE A 192 -16.00 -3.67 1.58
CA PHE A 192 -16.96 -2.75 2.20
C PHE A 192 -18.24 -2.76 1.38
N SER A 193 -19.41 -2.80 2.03
CA SER A 193 -20.68 -2.61 1.32
C SER A 193 -20.91 -1.14 1.00
N GLU A 194 -21.60 -0.89 -0.10
CA GLU A 194 -22.13 0.43 -0.43
C GLU A 194 -23.03 0.99 0.69
N GLU A 195 -23.79 0.13 1.36
CA GLU A 195 -24.64 0.48 2.51
C GLU A 195 -23.81 1.05 3.66
N GLU A 196 -22.72 0.37 4.04
CA GLU A 196 -21.85 0.84 5.13
C GLU A 196 -21.14 2.15 4.74
N ILE A 197 -20.70 2.27 3.49
CA ILE A 197 -20.14 3.53 2.96
C ILE A 197 -21.15 4.68 3.09
N ASN A 198 -22.41 4.46 2.72
CA ASN A 198 -23.44 5.51 2.78
C ASN A 198 -23.81 5.89 4.21
N SER A 199 -23.94 4.90 5.09
CA SER A 199 -24.31 5.11 6.49
C SER A 199 -23.30 6.00 7.25
N ALA A 200 -22.02 6.03 6.83
CA ALA A 200 -21.02 6.91 7.41
C ALA A 200 -21.37 8.40 7.25
N PHE A 201 -22.05 8.75 6.15
CA PHE A 201 -22.45 10.13 5.86
C PHE A 201 -23.88 10.46 6.31
N GLU A 202 -24.58 9.52 6.93
CA GLU A 202 -25.90 9.72 7.54
C GLU A 202 -25.79 10.02 9.05
N GLY A 203 -24.60 9.83 9.61
CA GLY A 203 -24.30 9.98 11.03
C GLY A 203 -24.01 11.42 11.47
N ASN A 204 -23.17 11.53 12.49
CA ASN A 204 -22.66 12.80 12.99
C ASN A 204 -21.44 13.26 12.18
N PHE A 205 -21.11 14.54 12.29
CA PHE A 205 -19.96 15.13 11.65
C PHE A 205 -19.01 15.75 12.68
N LEU A 206 -17.73 15.74 12.39
CA LEU A 206 -16.70 16.45 13.12
C LEU A 206 -16.46 17.82 12.48
N ARG A 207 -16.35 18.85 13.31
CA ARG A 207 -16.00 20.21 12.92
C ARG A 207 -14.88 20.75 13.78
N GLN A 208 -13.97 21.48 13.16
CA GLN A 208 -12.93 22.24 13.85
C GLN A 208 -13.15 23.74 13.63
N TYR A 209 -13.57 24.45 14.69
CA TYR A 209 -13.89 25.88 14.65
C TYR A 209 -12.66 26.78 14.50
N LYS A 210 -11.52 26.40 15.08
CA LYS A 210 -10.22 27.10 14.96
C LYS A 210 -9.10 26.06 14.90
N GLU A 211 -8.01 26.37 14.21
CA GLU A 211 -6.89 25.43 13.98
C GLU A 211 -6.32 24.83 15.29
N ASN A 212 -6.34 25.59 16.38
CA ASN A 212 -5.82 25.16 17.69
C ASN A 212 -6.88 24.47 18.58
N MET A 213 -8.11 24.30 18.08
CA MET A 213 -9.17 23.60 18.81
C MET A 213 -9.25 22.14 18.39
N LEU A 214 -9.70 21.29 19.32
CA LEU A 214 -10.04 19.91 19.03
C LEU A 214 -11.25 19.85 18.09
N TRP A 215 -11.32 18.78 17.30
CA TRP A 215 -12.49 18.45 16.49
C TRP A 215 -13.66 18.10 17.41
N GLN A 216 -14.83 18.65 17.14
CA GLN A 216 -16.05 18.45 17.94
C GLN A 216 -17.14 17.80 17.09
N SER A 217 -17.88 16.87 17.70
CA SER A 217 -19.04 16.23 17.08
C SER A 217 -20.22 17.21 16.95
N ILE A 218 -20.83 17.22 15.79
CA ILE A 218 -22.01 17.99 15.39
C ILE A 218 -23.11 16.99 15.08
N THR A 219 -24.21 17.10 15.82
CA THR A 219 -25.39 16.23 15.74
C THR A 219 -26.58 16.90 15.03
N SER A 220 -26.38 18.09 14.44
CA SER A 220 -27.46 18.90 13.87
C SER A 220 -28.08 18.26 12.63
N LYS A 221 -29.40 18.40 12.49
CA LYS A 221 -30.14 17.86 11.34
C LYS A 221 -29.76 18.60 10.07
N GLU A 222 -29.46 19.89 10.17
CA GLU A 222 -29.04 20.77 9.08
C GLU A 222 -27.73 20.28 8.45
N ALA A 223 -26.76 19.87 9.27
CA ALA A 223 -25.50 19.29 8.78
C ALA A 223 -25.72 18.00 7.98
N ARG A 224 -26.67 17.16 8.40
CA ARG A 224 -27.05 15.94 7.67
C ARG A 224 -27.79 16.23 6.38
N MET A 225 -28.70 17.21 6.40
CA MET A 225 -29.49 17.59 5.22
C MET A 225 -28.63 18.24 4.13
N GLN A 226 -27.57 18.98 4.49
CA GLN A 226 -26.66 19.62 3.54
C GLN A 226 -26.05 18.64 2.51
N PHE A 227 -25.79 17.39 2.91
CA PHE A 227 -25.15 16.38 2.07
C PHE A 227 -26.14 15.39 1.42
N ASN A 228 -27.44 15.67 1.52
CA ASN A 228 -28.48 14.92 0.83
C ASN A 228 -28.82 15.59 -0.50
N CYS A 229 -28.91 14.81 -1.58
CA CYS A 229 -29.14 15.35 -2.92
C CYS A 229 -30.58 15.84 -3.18
N GLU A 230 -31.45 15.82 -2.17
CA GLU A 230 -32.88 16.14 -2.28
C GLU A 230 -33.22 17.59 -1.91
N GLU A 231 -32.46 18.23 -1.02
CA GLU A 231 -32.72 19.59 -0.53
C GLU A 231 -31.43 20.44 -0.59
N GLN A 232 -31.09 20.97 -1.77
CA GLN A 232 -30.04 22.00 -1.88
C GLN A 232 -30.65 23.37 -1.51
N ASN A 233 -30.67 23.69 -0.21
CA ASN A 233 -31.12 25.01 0.24
C ASN A 233 -30.16 26.11 -0.22
N ILE A 234 -30.68 27.07 -0.98
CA ILE A 234 -29.91 28.16 -1.61
C ILE A 234 -29.25 29.07 -0.56
N GLU A 235 -29.75 29.13 0.67
CA GLU A 235 -29.15 29.90 1.78
C GLU A 235 -27.81 29.32 2.29
N SER A 236 -27.43 28.09 1.94
CA SER A 236 -26.16 27.48 2.36
C SER A 236 -24.94 27.98 1.59
N GLN A 237 -25.11 28.91 0.64
CA GLN A 237 -24.07 29.37 -0.29
C GLN A 237 -22.92 30.17 0.35
N GLU A 238 -23.14 30.86 1.48
CA GLU A 238 -22.09 31.58 2.21
C GLU A 238 -21.38 30.71 3.26
N PHE A 239 -21.92 29.52 3.58
CA PHE A 239 -21.52 28.75 4.75
C PHE A 239 -20.38 27.75 4.49
N VAL A 240 -20.16 27.30 3.25
CA VAL A 240 -19.34 26.09 2.98
C VAL A 240 -17.83 26.33 3.09
N GLN A 241 -17.34 27.55 2.88
CA GLN A 241 -15.88 27.81 2.83
C GLN A 241 -15.19 27.64 4.19
N ASP A 242 -15.79 28.10 5.29
CA ASP A 242 -15.20 28.05 6.64
C ASP A 242 -15.71 26.88 7.51
N ASN A 243 -16.73 26.14 7.04
CA ASN A 243 -17.46 25.14 7.84
C ASN A 243 -17.34 23.73 7.28
N PHE A 244 -16.13 23.32 6.92
CA PHE A 244 -15.88 21.94 6.50
C PHE A 244 -16.33 20.93 7.59
N LEU A 245 -17.02 19.89 7.15
CA LEU A 245 -17.52 18.79 7.97
C LEU A 245 -16.86 17.48 7.53
N LEU A 246 -16.32 16.75 8.51
CA LEU A 246 -15.75 15.40 8.32
C LEU A 246 -16.74 14.38 8.90
N ALA A 247 -17.05 13.30 8.19
CA ALA A 247 -17.91 12.26 8.78
C ALA A 247 -17.24 11.63 10.01
N GLU A 248 -17.95 11.55 11.13
CA GLU A 248 -17.44 10.99 12.38
C GLU A 248 -17.38 9.46 12.34
N LYS A 249 -18.36 8.83 11.71
CA LYS A 249 -18.43 7.37 11.59
C LYS A 249 -17.34 6.86 10.62
N GLU A 250 -16.51 5.94 11.10
CA GLU A 250 -15.59 5.18 10.27
C GLU A 250 -16.33 4.14 9.42
N ILE A 251 -15.95 4.00 8.16
CA ILE A 251 -16.47 2.95 7.26
C ILE A 251 -15.74 1.65 7.57
N LYS A 252 -16.46 0.68 8.13
CA LYS A 252 -15.92 -0.62 8.54
C LYS A 252 -16.10 -1.71 7.47
N PRO A 253 -15.20 -2.71 7.40
CA PRO A 253 -15.34 -3.81 6.46
C PRO A 253 -16.54 -4.70 6.78
N LEU A 254 -16.97 -5.47 5.79
CA LEU A 254 -18.02 -6.49 5.90
C LEU A 254 -17.66 -7.63 6.86
N THR A 255 -16.37 -7.86 7.08
CA THR A 255 -15.83 -8.90 7.95
C THR A 255 -15.13 -8.29 9.15
N GLU A 256 -15.04 -9.01 10.27
CA GLU A 256 -14.40 -8.51 11.50
C GLU A 256 -12.88 -8.33 11.39
N SER A 257 -12.26 -8.98 10.40
CA SER A 257 -10.84 -8.90 10.06
C SER A 257 -10.65 -8.79 8.55
N PRO A 258 -9.45 -8.46 8.04
CA PRO A 258 -9.19 -8.45 6.60
C PRO A 258 -9.41 -9.84 6.00
N LEU A 259 -9.85 -9.89 4.73
CA LEU A 259 -10.01 -11.14 3.99
C LEU A 259 -8.66 -11.78 3.66
N ILE A 260 -7.65 -10.94 3.39
CA ILE A 260 -6.31 -11.39 3.02
C ILE A 260 -5.31 -10.55 3.80
N VAL A 261 -4.33 -11.20 4.43
CA VAL A 261 -3.13 -10.54 4.95
C VAL A 261 -1.90 -11.15 4.28
N GLU A 262 -1.12 -10.32 3.61
CA GLU A 262 0.05 -10.77 2.84
C GLU A 262 1.28 -9.94 3.21
N LYS A 263 2.28 -10.62 3.79
CA LYS A 263 3.56 -10.02 4.17
C LYS A 263 4.58 -10.20 3.06
N PHE A 264 5.48 -9.22 2.92
CA PHE A 264 6.61 -9.20 1.99
C PHE A 264 6.24 -9.21 0.50
N PHE A 265 4.98 -8.92 0.16
CA PHE A 265 4.55 -8.66 -1.22
C PHE A 265 4.44 -7.17 -1.44
N ASN A 266 4.65 -6.71 -2.67
CA ASN A 266 4.43 -5.32 -3.03
C ASN A 266 3.33 -5.27 -4.09
N PHE A 267 2.07 -5.25 -3.64
CA PHE A 267 0.92 -5.21 -4.53
C PHE A 267 0.70 -3.80 -5.08
N THR A 268 0.39 -3.72 -6.37
CA THR A 268 0.25 -2.45 -7.10
C THR A 268 -1.12 -2.28 -7.73
N HIS A 269 -1.73 -3.37 -8.21
CA HIS A 269 -3.03 -3.31 -8.90
C HIS A 269 -3.99 -4.35 -8.35
N ILE A 270 -5.27 -3.98 -8.35
CA ILE A 270 -6.41 -4.85 -8.09
C ILE A 270 -7.39 -4.76 -9.25
N ASP A 271 -7.95 -5.89 -9.64
CA ASP A 271 -9.21 -5.92 -10.38
C ASP A 271 -10.10 -7.04 -9.84
N VAL A 272 -11.41 -6.89 -10.00
CA VAL A 272 -12.39 -7.85 -9.49
C VAL A 272 -13.42 -8.09 -10.57
N ILE A 273 -13.67 -9.36 -10.84
CA ILE A 273 -14.65 -9.82 -11.81
C ILE A 273 -15.65 -10.72 -11.10
N SER A 274 -16.91 -10.60 -11.49
CA SER A 274 -17.97 -11.47 -10.99
C SER A 274 -18.33 -12.48 -12.07
N SER A 275 -18.41 -13.74 -11.69
CA SER A 275 -18.79 -14.86 -12.55
C SER A 275 -19.83 -15.72 -11.87
N THR A 276 -20.60 -16.44 -12.67
CA THR A 276 -21.54 -17.44 -12.18
C THR A 276 -20.92 -18.81 -12.37
N THR A 277 -20.89 -19.64 -11.32
CA THR A 277 -20.42 -21.02 -11.43
C THR A 277 -21.44 -21.89 -12.18
N PHE A 278 -21.05 -23.11 -12.54
CA PHE A 278 -21.96 -24.11 -13.13
C PHE A 278 -23.27 -24.30 -12.35
N ASN A 279 -23.24 -24.13 -11.02
CA ASN A 279 -24.40 -24.26 -10.14
C ASN A 279 -25.19 -22.97 -9.92
N ASN A 280 -25.04 -22.00 -10.82
CA ASN A 280 -25.71 -20.71 -10.73
C ASN A 280 -25.36 -19.91 -9.45
N GLN A 281 -24.21 -20.20 -8.83
CA GLN A 281 -23.72 -19.44 -7.68
C GLN A 281 -22.84 -18.30 -8.15
N ARG A 282 -23.10 -17.10 -7.63
CA ARG A 282 -22.31 -15.92 -7.92
C ARG A 282 -21.01 -15.95 -7.10
N VAL A 283 -19.91 -15.69 -7.77
CA VAL A 283 -18.58 -15.76 -7.20
C VAL A 283 -17.75 -14.58 -7.70
N ASP A 284 -17.12 -13.87 -6.77
CA ASP A 284 -16.23 -12.76 -7.09
C ASP A 284 -14.78 -13.26 -7.10
N THR A 285 -14.10 -13.06 -8.22
CA THR A 285 -12.68 -13.39 -8.38
C THR A 285 -11.86 -12.12 -8.29
N ILE A 286 -10.98 -12.08 -7.28
CA ILE A 286 -10.08 -10.96 -6.99
C ILE A 286 -8.73 -11.26 -7.63
N LEU A 287 -8.23 -10.31 -8.41
CA LEU A 287 -6.95 -10.36 -9.10
C LEU A 287 -6.01 -9.35 -8.44
N LEU A 288 -4.93 -9.83 -7.82
CA LEU A 288 -3.92 -8.98 -7.22
C LEU A 288 -2.61 -9.11 -7.98
N LEU A 289 -2.09 -7.99 -8.47
CA LEU A 289 -0.82 -7.94 -9.18
C LEU A 289 0.25 -7.28 -8.32
N THR A 290 1.38 -7.95 -8.18
CA THR A 290 2.56 -7.41 -7.52
C THR A 290 3.41 -6.58 -8.49
N ARG A 291 4.26 -5.70 -7.94
CA ARG A 291 5.32 -4.98 -8.66
C ARG A 291 6.29 -5.90 -9.41
N TYR A 292 6.43 -7.14 -8.97
CA TYR A 292 7.31 -8.15 -9.58
C TYR A 292 6.56 -9.07 -10.55
N ASN A 293 5.52 -8.54 -11.20
CA ASN A 293 4.77 -9.21 -12.27
C ASN A 293 4.18 -10.58 -11.86
N THR A 294 3.93 -10.77 -10.55
CA THR A 294 3.22 -11.94 -10.03
C THR A 294 1.75 -11.62 -9.88
N LEU A 295 0.90 -12.37 -10.58
CA LEU A 295 -0.55 -12.30 -10.48
C LEU A 295 -1.04 -13.39 -9.53
N LYS A 296 -1.77 -12.99 -8.50
CA LYS A 296 -2.49 -13.90 -7.60
C LYS A 296 -4.00 -13.79 -7.85
N ARG A 297 -4.67 -14.93 -7.88
CA ARG A 297 -6.11 -15.04 -8.04
C ARG A 297 -6.73 -15.60 -6.77
N TYR A 298 -7.71 -14.90 -6.23
CA TYR A 298 -8.50 -15.32 -5.09
C TYR A 298 -9.97 -15.39 -5.48
N VAL A 299 -10.69 -16.28 -4.83
CA VAL A 299 -12.12 -16.49 -5.04
C VAL A 299 -12.85 -16.28 -3.74
N LEU A 300 -13.84 -15.38 -3.75
CA LEU A 300 -14.73 -15.08 -2.64
C LEU A 300 -16.13 -15.61 -2.96
N GLN A 301 -16.66 -16.45 -2.07
CA GLN A 301 -18.01 -17.00 -2.18
C GLN A 301 -18.99 -16.26 -1.27
N ASP A 302 -20.15 -15.91 -1.82
CA ASP A 302 -21.06 -14.91 -1.24
C ASP A 302 -21.93 -15.41 -0.07
N GLN A 303 -22.16 -16.71 0.08
CA GLN A 303 -23.42 -17.14 0.73
C GLN A 303 -23.42 -17.33 2.24
N ILE A 304 -22.33 -17.69 2.94
CA ILE A 304 -22.50 -18.13 4.35
C ILE A 304 -21.36 -17.71 5.31
N GLU A 305 -20.10 -17.62 4.88
CA GLU A 305 -18.97 -17.37 5.81
C GLU A 305 -17.80 -16.57 5.17
N SER A 306 -18.05 -15.71 4.16
CA SER A 306 -17.01 -14.91 3.46
C SER A 306 -15.70 -15.66 3.17
N LYS A 307 -15.80 -16.96 2.86
CA LYS A 307 -14.62 -17.81 2.67
C LYS A 307 -13.89 -17.38 1.43
N ILE A 308 -12.60 -17.13 1.60
CA ILE A 308 -11.70 -16.72 0.52
C ILE A 308 -10.59 -17.75 0.33
N CYS A 309 -10.37 -18.13 -0.92
CA CYS A 309 -9.33 -19.09 -1.29
C CYS A 309 -8.43 -18.49 -2.35
N MET A 310 -7.11 -18.63 -2.20
CA MET A 310 -6.20 -18.46 -3.33
C MET A 310 -6.38 -19.66 -4.26
N ILE A 311 -6.49 -19.44 -5.57
CA ILE A 311 -6.66 -20.53 -6.56
C ILE A 311 -5.50 -20.61 -7.55
N SER A 312 -4.77 -19.51 -7.76
CA SER A 312 -3.55 -19.52 -8.56
C SER A 312 -2.60 -18.38 -8.20
N GLU A 313 -1.32 -18.67 -8.43
CA GLU A 313 -0.23 -17.70 -8.45
C GLU A 313 0.54 -17.93 -9.76
N ARG A 314 0.67 -16.88 -10.57
CA ARG A 314 1.30 -16.94 -11.88
C ARG A 314 2.32 -15.82 -12.03
N GLN A 315 3.52 -16.17 -12.48
CA GLN A 315 4.45 -15.19 -13.02
C GLN A 315 3.99 -14.79 -14.42
N LEU A 316 3.79 -13.50 -14.64
CA LEU A 316 3.43 -12.98 -15.95
C LEU A 316 4.67 -12.90 -16.84
N PRO A 317 4.55 -13.14 -18.15
CA PRO A 317 5.65 -13.10 -19.11
C PRO A 317 6.00 -11.64 -19.48
N ILE A 318 6.32 -10.83 -18.47
CA ILE A 318 6.67 -9.42 -18.62
C ILE A 318 8.17 -9.27 -18.35
N ASN A 319 8.85 -8.57 -19.25
CA ASN A 319 10.27 -8.27 -19.11
C ASN A 319 10.57 -7.54 -17.78
N GLU A 320 11.68 -7.86 -17.12
CA GLU A 320 12.05 -7.27 -15.82
C GLU A 320 12.23 -5.74 -15.89
N ASN A 321 12.61 -5.22 -17.06
CA ASN A 321 12.77 -3.79 -17.33
C ASN A 321 11.49 -3.11 -17.85
N ASP A 322 10.34 -3.73 -17.65
CA ASP A 322 9.04 -3.19 -18.05
C ASP A 322 8.11 -3.11 -16.83
N PHE A 323 7.29 -2.07 -16.81
CA PHE A 323 6.44 -1.76 -15.66
C PHE A 323 4.98 -1.80 -16.08
N VAL A 324 4.16 -2.48 -15.27
CA VAL A 324 2.72 -2.50 -15.48
C VAL A 324 2.11 -1.17 -15.09
N LEU A 325 1.36 -0.58 -16.01
CA LEU A 325 0.63 0.67 -15.83
C LEU A 325 -0.85 0.43 -15.53
N THR A 326 -1.42 -0.65 -16.08
CA THR A 326 -2.83 -0.96 -15.89
C THR A 326 -3.10 -2.45 -16.07
N MET A 327 -4.12 -2.94 -15.37
CA MET A 327 -4.65 -4.30 -15.48
C MET A 327 -6.17 -4.22 -15.53
N LYS A 328 -6.77 -4.87 -16.52
CA LYS A 328 -8.23 -4.98 -16.67
C LYS A 328 -8.62 -6.41 -17.04
N ALA A 329 -9.59 -6.96 -16.33
CA ALA A 329 -10.11 -8.30 -16.56
C ALA A 329 -11.56 -8.27 -17.02
N ASN A 330 -11.91 -9.24 -17.86
CA ASN A 330 -13.25 -9.45 -18.37
C ASN A 330 -13.60 -10.94 -18.27
N ALA A 331 -14.52 -11.27 -17.35
CA ALA A 331 -14.96 -12.64 -17.12
C ALA A 331 -15.58 -13.29 -18.38
N ARG A 332 -16.41 -12.55 -19.13
CA ARG A 332 -17.11 -13.07 -20.33
C ARG A 332 -16.14 -13.44 -21.44
N LEU A 333 -15.08 -12.65 -21.62
CA LEU A 333 -14.05 -12.91 -22.61
C LEU A 333 -12.94 -13.83 -22.11
N ASN A 334 -13.03 -14.30 -20.85
CA ASN A 334 -11.98 -15.04 -20.16
C ASN A 334 -10.59 -14.40 -20.35
N SER A 335 -10.49 -13.06 -20.27
CA SER A 335 -9.26 -12.34 -20.61
C SER A 335 -8.85 -11.30 -19.58
N ILE A 336 -7.56 -11.26 -19.28
CA ILE A 336 -6.87 -10.18 -18.58
C ILE A 336 -6.04 -9.43 -19.62
N VAL A 337 -6.23 -8.13 -19.71
CA VAL A 337 -5.42 -7.23 -20.53
C VAL A 337 -4.52 -6.43 -19.59
N ILE A 338 -3.23 -6.45 -19.88
CA ILE A 338 -2.19 -5.79 -19.10
C ILE A 338 -1.50 -4.79 -20.02
N GLY A 339 -1.59 -3.50 -19.66
CA GLY A 339 -0.85 -2.45 -20.33
C GLY A 339 0.44 -2.18 -19.57
N THR A 340 1.58 -2.32 -20.25
CA THR A 340 2.89 -1.95 -19.72
C THR A 340 3.37 -0.64 -20.35
N ILE A 341 4.60 -0.23 -20.07
CA ILE A 341 5.20 0.93 -20.75
C ILE A 341 5.50 0.61 -22.22
N LYS A 342 5.76 -0.67 -22.56
CA LYS A 342 6.25 -1.07 -23.88
C LYS A 342 5.22 -1.82 -24.72
N GLU A 343 4.28 -2.52 -24.10
CA GLU A 343 3.38 -3.43 -24.80
C GLU A 343 2.03 -3.59 -24.11
N VAL A 344 1.09 -4.21 -24.83
CA VAL A 344 -0.20 -4.64 -24.29
C VAL A 344 -0.29 -6.15 -24.42
N ILE A 345 -0.47 -6.82 -23.29
CA ILE A 345 -0.47 -8.28 -23.20
C ILE A 345 -1.88 -8.75 -22.86
N LYS A 346 -2.42 -9.67 -23.66
CA LYS A 346 -3.70 -10.35 -23.38
C LYS A 346 -3.42 -11.77 -22.90
N LEU A 347 -3.95 -12.11 -21.73
CA LEU A 347 -3.79 -13.42 -21.09
C LEU A 347 -5.15 -14.03 -20.77
N SER A 348 -5.24 -15.35 -20.70
CA SER A 348 -6.42 -16.04 -20.18
C SER A 348 -6.56 -15.80 -18.67
N ILE A 349 -7.78 -15.55 -18.19
CA ILE A 349 -8.04 -15.55 -16.74
C ILE A 349 -7.86 -16.97 -16.20
N ALA A 350 -8.47 -17.93 -16.89
CA ALA A 350 -8.48 -19.34 -16.53
C ALA A 350 -7.19 -20.05 -16.93
N ASP A 351 -6.72 -20.94 -16.05
CA ASP A 351 -5.42 -21.62 -16.18
C ASP A 351 -5.63 -23.13 -16.29
N CYS A 352 -6.71 -23.53 -16.96
CA CYS A 352 -7.25 -24.89 -16.87
C CYS A 352 -6.31 -25.95 -17.44
N GLU A 353 -5.46 -25.57 -18.41
CA GLU A 353 -4.47 -26.45 -19.04
C GLU A 353 -3.45 -27.01 -18.04
N LYS A 354 -3.27 -26.38 -16.87
CA LYS A 354 -2.42 -26.92 -15.79
C LYS A 354 -2.97 -28.23 -15.20
N TYR A 355 -4.27 -28.49 -15.36
CA TYR A 355 -4.94 -29.68 -14.84
C TYR A 355 -5.06 -30.71 -15.94
N THR A 356 -4.13 -31.66 -15.95
CA THR A 356 -4.04 -32.67 -17.02
C THR A 356 -4.99 -33.83 -16.79
N LYS A 357 -5.35 -34.11 -15.53
CA LYS A 357 -6.22 -35.22 -15.15
C LYS A 357 -7.61 -34.73 -14.74
N LYS A 358 -8.64 -35.53 -15.03
CA LYS A 358 -10.03 -35.27 -14.61
C LYS A 358 -10.15 -34.95 -13.13
N TYR A 359 -9.52 -35.77 -12.29
CA TYR A 359 -9.52 -35.58 -10.84
C TYR A 359 -8.94 -34.22 -10.44
N GLU A 360 -7.82 -33.80 -11.02
CA GLU A 360 -7.17 -32.52 -10.72
C GLU A 360 -8.02 -31.33 -11.17
N CYS A 361 -8.71 -31.44 -12.31
CA CYS A 361 -9.60 -30.42 -12.83
C CYS A 361 -10.83 -30.24 -11.92
N LEU A 362 -11.48 -31.33 -11.54
CA LEU A 362 -12.66 -31.31 -10.68
C LEU A 362 -12.35 -30.81 -9.25
N HIS A 363 -11.16 -31.11 -8.72
CA HIS A 363 -10.69 -30.64 -7.41
C HIS A 363 -9.83 -29.38 -7.49
N SER A 364 -9.84 -28.69 -8.64
CA SER A 364 -9.18 -27.40 -8.78
C SER A 364 -9.88 -26.32 -7.95
N HIS A 365 -11.21 -26.45 -7.84
CA HIS A 365 -12.12 -25.43 -7.36
C HIS A 365 -11.80 -24.06 -8.00
N ASP A 366 -11.44 -24.05 -9.29
CA ASP A 366 -11.33 -22.81 -10.07
C ASP A 366 -12.68 -22.60 -10.76
N PRO A 367 -13.43 -21.51 -10.46
CA PRO A 367 -14.76 -21.29 -11.02
C PRO A 367 -14.75 -21.16 -12.54
N PHE A 368 -13.59 -20.85 -13.14
CA PHE A 368 -13.45 -20.75 -14.59
C PHE A 368 -13.07 -22.07 -15.27
N CYS A 369 -12.79 -23.15 -14.53
CA CYS A 369 -12.35 -24.41 -15.10
C CYS A 369 -13.37 -25.54 -14.92
N GLY A 370 -13.57 -26.32 -15.98
CA GLY A 370 -14.38 -27.53 -15.98
C GLY A 370 -13.73 -28.63 -16.79
N TRP A 371 -14.15 -29.87 -16.55
CA TRP A 371 -13.71 -31.01 -17.35
C TRP A 371 -14.62 -31.16 -18.57
N SER A 372 -14.05 -31.09 -19.77
CA SER A 372 -14.79 -31.35 -21.02
C SER A 372 -14.78 -32.84 -21.31
N VAL A 373 -15.95 -33.49 -21.25
CA VAL A 373 -16.10 -34.93 -21.52
C VAL A 373 -15.72 -35.25 -22.96
N LYS A 374 -16.15 -34.42 -23.91
CA LYS A 374 -15.89 -34.59 -25.34
C LYS A 374 -14.41 -34.55 -25.72
N SER A 375 -13.63 -33.69 -25.05
CA SER A 375 -12.21 -33.50 -25.38
C SER A 375 -11.25 -34.11 -24.36
N GLU A 376 -11.77 -34.77 -23.33
CA GLU A 376 -11.04 -35.39 -22.22
C GLU A 376 -9.94 -34.47 -21.65
N LYS A 377 -10.26 -33.18 -21.51
CA LYS A 377 -9.33 -32.14 -21.09
C LYS A 377 -10.01 -31.12 -20.19
N CYS A 378 -9.25 -30.56 -19.26
CA CYS A 378 -9.68 -29.42 -18.47
C CYS A 378 -9.59 -28.14 -19.32
N LYS A 379 -10.68 -27.39 -19.40
CA LYS A 379 -10.79 -26.20 -20.27
C LYS A 379 -11.61 -25.10 -19.58
N PRO A 380 -11.52 -23.85 -20.06
CA PRO A 380 -12.37 -22.78 -19.58
C PRO A 380 -13.84 -23.14 -19.75
N PHE A 381 -14.63 -22.97 -18.70
CA PHE A 381 -16.06 -23.28 -18.71
C PHE A 381 -16.79 -22.49 -19.80
N ASN A 382 -17.70 -23.16 -20.52
CA ASN A 382 -18.49 -22.55 -21.59
C ASN A 382 -19.99 -22.82 -21.37
N GLU A 383 -20.73 -21.76 -21.05
CA GLU A 383 -22.18 -21.77 -20.80
C GLU A 383 -23.03 -22.26 -21.98
N VAL A 384 -22.51 -22.24 -23.21
CA VAL A 384 -23.27 -22.69 -24.40
C VAL A 384 -23.38 -24.22 -24.47
N HIS A 385 -22.42 -24.96 -23.87
CA HIS A 385 -22.32 -26.41 -23.99
C HIS A 385 -22.40 -27.15 -22.64
N ILE A 386 -23.20 -26.64 -21.68
CA ILE A 386 -23.30 -27.13 -20.29
C ILE A 386 -23.34 -28.66 -20.14
N LYS A 387 -24.06 -29.37 -21.03
CA LYS A 387 -24.21 -30.84 -20.97
C LYS A 387 -22.90 -31.61 -21.21
N GLU A 388 -21.88 -30.97 -21.78
CA GLU A 388 -20.58 -31.58 -22.09
C GLU A 388 -19.51 -31.31 -21.01
N TRP A 389 -19.89 -30.66 -19.90
CA TRP A 389 -18.99 -30.24 -18.84
C TRP A 389 -19.31 -30.89 -17.50
N GLU A 390 -18.25 -31.20 -16.76
CA GLU A 390 -18.34 -31.60 -15.36
C GLU A 390 -17.58 -30.60 -14.47
N GLN A 391 -18.24 -30.15 -13.41
CA GLN A 391 -17.67 -29.35 -12.33
C GLN A 391 -18.26 -29.85 -11.00
N VAL A 392 -17.52 -29.72 -9.90
CA VAL A 392 -18.01 -30.11 -8.57
C VAL A 392 -19.13 -29.19 -8.09
N ASN A 393 -20.10 -29.77 -7.38
CA ASN A 393 -21.30 -29.04 -6.98
C ASN A 393 -21.06 -27.99 -5.86
N GLU A 394 -20.08 -28.25 -5.01
CA GLU A 394 -19.72 -27.37 -3.90
C GLU A 394 -18.33 -26.79 -4.15
N PHE A 395 -18.25 -25.46 -4.11
CA PHE A 395 -16.98 -24.77 -4.04
C PHE A 395 -16.39 -24.95 -2.63
N LYS A 396 -15.20 -25.53 -2.53
CA LYS A 396 -14.44 -25.65 -1.28
C LYS A 396 -13.01 -25.19 -1.54
N CYS A 397 -12.37 -24.52 -0.58
CA CYS A 397 -10.95 -24.23 -0.73
C CYS A 397 -10.18 -25.54 -0.90
N LYS A 398 -9.17 -25.51 -1.78
CA LYS A 398 -8.25 -26.63 -1.93
C LYS A 398 -7.57 -26.91 -0.58
N VAL A 399 -7.53 -28.17 -0.17
CA VAL A 399 -6.81 -28.62 1.04
C VAL A 399 -5.33 -28.22 0.92
N PRO A 400 -4.70 -27.70 2.00
CA PRO A 400 -3.35 -27.16 1.93
C PRO A 400 -2.32 -28.23 1.58
N ASN A 401 -1.91 -28.28 0.31
CA ASN A 401 -0.62 -28.86 -0.05
C ASN A 401 0.41 -27.75 0.02
N LYS A 402 1.31 -27.84 0.99
CA LYS A 402 2.45 -26.92 1.16
C LYS A 402 3.29 -26.92 -0.12
N LYS A 403 3.26 -25.83 -0.88
CA LYS A 403 4.04 -25.67 -2.11
C LYS A 403 4.88 -24.40 -1.98
N TRP A 404 6.18 -24.47 -2.22
CA TRP A 404 7.03 -23.29 -2.21
C TRP A 404 6.93 -22.51 -3.52
N SER A 405 7.01 -21.19 -3.44
CA SER A 405 7.21 -20.34 -4.61
C SER A 405 8.63 -20.44 -5.15
N ASN A 406 8.83 -19.88 -6.35
CA ASN A 406 10.16 -19.77 -6.95
C ASN A 406 11.00 -18.74 -6.18
N TRP A 407 12.32 -18.94 -6.17
CA TRP A 407 13.26 -17.96 -5.60
C TRP A 407 13.19 -16.64 -6.37
N LYS A 408 13.12 -15.54 -5.63
CA LYS A 408 13.10 -14.16 -6.14
C LYS A 408 13.92 -13.23 -5.26
N GLU A 409 14.35 -12.08 -5.77
CA GLU A 409 15.00 -11.08 -4.94
C GLU A 409 14.06 -10.52 -3.86
N CYS A 410 14.58 -10.30 -2.66
CA CYS A 410 13.79 -9.80 -1.53
C CYS A 410 13.60 -8.29 -1.57
N ASN A 411 12.42 -7.85 -1.16
CA ASN A 411 12.00 -6.45 -1.23
C ASN A 411 12.76 -5.49 -0.29
N GLU A 412 13.60 -6.00 0.62
CA GLU A 412 14.31 -5.20 1.65
C GLU A 412 15.73 -4.78 1.26
N THR A 413 16.17 -5.00 0.02
CA THR A 413 17.50 -4.55 -0.42
C THR A 413 17.44 -3.08 -0.85
N SER A 414 18.09 -2.21 -0.04
CA SER A 414 18.26 -0.80 -0.40
C SER A 414 18.99 -0.69 -1.73
N ALA A 415 18.34 -0.05 -2.72
CA ALA A 415 18.81 0.15 -4.10
C ALA A 415 20.19 0.83 -4.26
N ARG A 416 20.85 1.22 -3.16
CA ARG A 416 22.19 1.84 -3.14
C ARG A 416 23.33 0.83 -2.97
N THR A 417 23.06 -0.38 -2.48
CA THR A 417 24.07 -1.40 -2.24
C THR A 417 23.73 -2.65 -3.04
N LYS A 418 24.58 -3.04 -4.01
CA LYS A 418 24.44 -4.24 -4.86
C LYS A 418 24.54 -5.57 -4.07
N ASN A 419 23.71 -5.76 -3.05
CA ASN A 419 23.59 -7.00 -2.28
C ASN A 419 22.23 -7.62 -2.63
N TYR A 420 22.21 -8.81 -3.24
CA TYR A 420 20.97 -9.48 -3.66
C TYR A 420 20.62 -10.61 -2.68
N CYS A 421 19.61 -10.39 -1.84
CA CYS A 421 18.97 -11.45 -1.07
C CYS A 421 17.98 -12.18 -1.96
N LEU A 422 17.99 -13.51 -1.97
CA LEU A 422 16.93 -14.32 -2.57
C LEU A 422 15.98 -14.85 -1.48
N CYS A 423 14.68 -14.81 -1.74
CA CYS A 423 13.66 -15.41 -0.89
C CYS A 423 12.62 -16.20 -1.69
N ARG A 424 12.02 -17.16 -1.00
CA ARG A 424 10.80 -17.85 -1.42
C ARG A 424 9.88 -18.02 -0.22
N HIS A 425 8.60 -18.14 -0.49
CA HIS A 425 7.56 -18.26 0.54
C HIS A 425 6.70 -19.50 0.29
N GLU A 426 6.06 -19.97 1.35
CA GLU A 426 5.03 -20.99 1.25
C GLU A 426 3.80 -20.41 0.52
N ILE A 427 3.31 -21.13 -0.48
CA ILE A 427 2.05 -20.87 -1.18
C ILE A 427 0.98 -21.70 -0.49
N CYS A 428 -0.09 -21.05 -0.08
CA CYS A 428 -1.18 -21.69 0.62
C CYS A 428 -2.53 -21.28 0.02
N TYR A 429 -3.36 -22.28 -0.27
CA TYR A 429 -4.61 -22.15 -1.02
C TYR A 429 -5.87 -22.15 -0.13
N SER A 430 -5.70 -22.36 1.19
CA SER A 430 -6.80 -22.40 2.16
C SER A 430 -6.94 -21.09 2.94
N GLU A 431 -8.12 -20.84 3.48
CA GLU A 431 -8.41 -19.63 4.28
C GLU A 431 -7.58 -19.56 5.58
N GLU A 432 -7.40 -20.68 6.28
CA GLU A 432 -6.75 -20.76 7.60
C GLU A 432 -5.30 -20.25 7.64
N CYS A 433 -4.64 -20.16 6.49
CA CYS A 433 -3.25 -19.72 6.36
C CYS A 433 -3.11 -18.35 5.72
N LEU A 434 -4.19 -17.77 5.17
CA LEU A 434 -4.15 -16.41 4.62
C LEU A 434 -3.98 -15.34 5.71
N ASN A 435 -4.30 -15.68 6.97
CA ASN A 435 -4.15 -14.78 8.12
C ASN A 435 -3.01 -15.18 9.07
N LYS A 436 -2.25 -16.25 8.76
CA LYS A 436 -1.11 -16.71 9.58
C LYS A 436 0.22 -16.25 8.97
N ALA A 437 1.23 -16.09 9.82
CA ALA A 437 2.58 -15.79 9.38
C ALA A 437 3.10 -16.93 8.47
N ARG A 438 3.47 -16.59 7.23
CA ARG A 438 4.04 -17.54 6.29
C ARG A 438 5.50 -17.79 6.59
N GLU A 439 5.95 -19.02 6.42
CA GLU A 439 7.37 -19.35 6.43
C GLU A 439 8.04 -18.78 5.18
N ILE A 440 9.15 -18.08 5.41
CA ILE A 440 9.98 -17.49 4.36
C ILE A 440 11.37 -18.07 4.49
N GLN A 441 11.88 -18.56 3.37
CA GLN A 441 13.25 -18.98 3.27
C GLN A 441 14.03 -17.88 2.57
N VAL A 442 15.16 -17.49 3.17
CA VAL A 442 16.09 -16.51 2.63
C VAL A 442 17.43 -17.17 2.30
N PHE A 443 18.09 -16.69 1.26
CA PHE A 443 19.38 -17.17 0.79
C PHE A 443 20.24 -15.99 0.30
N ASN A 444 21.54 -16.03 0.55
CA ASN A 444 22.55 -15.10 0.03
C ASN A 444 22.45 -13.62 0.47
N CYS A 445 22.01 -13.35 1.70
CA CYS A 445 21.91 -11.98 2.23
C CYS A 445 23.21 -11.41 2.81
N THR A 446 23.65 -10.23 2.36
CA THR A 446 24.77 -9.44 2.92
C THR A 446 24.30 -8.08 3.43
N LYS A 447 24.57 -7.76 4.71
CA LYS A 447 24.19 -6.49 5.35
C LYS A 447 25.35 -5.48 5.27
N LYS A 448 25.15 -4.29 4.68
CA LYS A 448 26.10 -3.17 4.73
C LYS A 448 25.35 -1.91 5.16
N THR A 449 25.77 -1.29 6.26
CA THR A 449 25.18 -0.08 6.84
C THR A 449 25.77 1.18 6.18
N GLU A 450 24.96 2.02 5.53
CA GLU A 450 25.35 3.37 5.10
C GLU A 450 24.79 4.41 6.08
N ILE A 451 25.68 5.22 6.69
CA ILE A 451 25.33 6.31 7.61
C ILE A 451 25.21 7.61 6.79
N LYS A 452 24.06 8.28 6.86
CA LYS A 452 23.89 9.69 6.41
C LYS A 452 23.98 10.62 7.62
N PHE A 453 24.81 11.65 7.53
CA PHE A 453 24.96 12.68 8.56
C PHE A 453 23.89 13.77 8.42
N VAL A 454 23.19 14.09 9.51
CA VAL A 454 22.43 15.34 9.67
C VAL A 454 23.21 16.22 10.64
N GLN A 455 23.62 17.41 10.20
CA GLN A 455 24.23 18.41 11.07
C GLN A 455 23.14 19.15 11.84
N SER A 456 23.17 19.10 13.17
CA SER A 456 22.54 20.13 14.01
C SER A 456 23.62 20.96 14.68
N SER A 457 23.57 22.25 14.41
CA SER A 457 24.37 23.32 14.98
C SER A 457 24.23 23.47 16.49
N ASN A 458 25.30 24.01 17.09
CA ASN A 458 25.43 24.68 18.40
C ASN A 458 26.16 23.88 19.48
N SER A 459 27.46 24.18 19.65
CA SER A 459 27.93 24.99 20.78
C SER A 459 29.46 25.13 20.72
N ARG A 460 29.95 26.38 20.86
CA ARG A 460 31.36 26.76 21.00
C ARG A 460 31.96 26.21 22.30
N SER A 461 33.21 25.76 22.26
CA SER A 461 34.18 26.01 23.33
C SER A 461 35.62 25.76 22.85
N ASP A 462 36.48 26.74 23.10
CA ASP A 462 37.91 26.83 22.82
C ASP A 462 38.77 25.72 23.45
N CYS A 463 39.88 25.40 22.78
CA CYS A 463 41.14 24.99 23.42
C CYS A 463 42.32 25.25 22.45
N SER A 464 43.22 26.12 22.90
CA SER A 464 44.47 26.54 22.26
C SER A 464 45.62 25.52 22.44
N ASP A 465 46.66 25.75 21.63
CA ASP A 465 48.07 25.38 21.78
C ASP A 465 48.65 24.10 21.14
N HIS A 466 49.37 24.38 20.04
CA HIS A 466 50.67 23.89 19.56
C HIS A 466 51.01 22.38 19.60
N HIS A 467 51.05 21.79 18.40
CA HIS A 467 52.28 21.21 17.83
C HIS A 467 52.14 21.08 16.31
N GLN A 468 53.07 21.70 15.56
CA GLN A 468 53.28 21.43 14.14
C GLN A 468 53.81 20.01 14.00
N ILE A 469 53.06 19.14 13.31
CA ILE A 469 53.57 17.89 12.74
C ILE A 469 53.24 17.91 11.26
N SER A 470 54.29 17.70 10.47
CA SER A 470 54.34 17.64 9.02
C SER A 470 53.37 16.61 8.43
N LYS A 471 52.89 16.91 7.22
CA LYS A 471 52.00 16.07 6.41
C LYS A 471 52.55 14.65 6.18
N SER A 472 52.09 13.68 6.96
CA SER A 472 51.91 12.28 6.55
C SER A 472 50.79 11.65 7.39
N THR A 473 49.88 10.89 6.76
CA THR A 473 48.82 10.15 7.47
C THR A 473 49.33 8.79 7.90
N ASP A 474 49.62 8.62 9.19
CA ASP A 474 49.90 7.31 9.76
C ASP A 474 48.64 6.70 10.39
N LEU A 475 48.44 5.41 10.15
CA LEU A 475 47.25 4.63 10.50
C LEU A 475 47.62 3.63 11.59
N ILE A 476 46.95 3.68 12.75
CA ILE A 476 47.24 2.86 13.93
C ILE A 476 46.09 1.88 14.17
N VAL A 477 46.40 0.59 14.32
CA VAL A 477 45.43 -0.50 14.56
C VAL A 477 45.76 -1.23 15.86
N THR A 478 44.78 -1.42 16.76
CA THR A 478 44.93 -2.18 18.01
C THR A 478 43.75 -3.14 18.23
N LYS A 479 44.00 -4.33 18.79
CA LYS A 479 42.99 -5.39 18.97
C LYS A 479 42.93 -5.88 20.41
N SER A 480 41.73 -6.10 20.95
CA SER A 480 41.49 -6.66 22.27
C SER A 480 41.63 -8.19 22.30
N ASN A 481 41.85 -8.74 23.50
CA ASN A 481 41.74 -10.18 23.73
C ASN A 481 40.27 -10.64 23.62
N TRP A 482 40.07 -11.93 23.34
CA TRP A 482 38.74 -12.54 23.28
C TRP A 482 38.14 -12.73 24.67
N THR A 483 36.82 -12.59 24.78
CA THR A 483 36.07 -12.99 25.98
C THR A 483 36.06 -14.52 26.13
N GLN A 484 35.74 -14.99 27.34
CA GLN A 484 35.39 -16.40 27.55
C GLN A 484 34.07 -16.74 26.86
N TRP A 485 33.84 -18.04 26.60
CA TRP A 485 32.62 -18.52 25.96
C TRP A 485 31.42 -18.46 26.92
N TYR A 486 30.28 -17.98 26.45
CA TYR A 486 29.02 -17.93 27.21
C TYR A 486 27.84 -18.44 26.39
N THR A 487 26.78 -18.92 27.05
CA THR A 487 25.65 -19.64 26.42
C THR A 487 24.47 -18.71 26.16
N VAL A 488 23.89 -18.72 24.94
CA VAL A 488 23.02 -17.60 24.50
C VAL A 488 21.56 -17.96 24.23
N ASN A 489 21.18 -19.23 23.97
CA ASN A 489 19.82 -19.81 24.11
C ASN A 489 19.72 -21.22 23.47
N ARG A 490 18.61 -21.94 23.74
CA ARG A 490 18.26 -23.27 23.17
C ARG A 490 17.49 -23.10 21.86
N THR A 491 17.90 -23.76 20.78
CA THR A 491 17.13 -23.78 19.52
C THR A 491 15.88 -24.67 19.63
N THR A 492 14.91 -24.55 18.71
CA THR A 492 13.64 -25.34 18.73
C THR A 492 13.86 -26.85 18.65
N ASP A 493 15.05 -27.26 18.19
CA ASP A 493 15.63 -28.60 18.16
C ASP A 493 16.41 -28.99 19.45
N GLY A 494 16.28 -28.21 20.53
CA GLY A 494 16.78 -28.53 21.88
C GLY A 494 18.29 -28.35 22.11
N LYS A 495 19.03 -27.84 21.11
CA LYS A 495 20.50 -27.74 21.13
C LYS A 495 20.99 -26.43 21.76
N LEU A 496 22.13 -26.49 22.44
CA LEU A 496 22.79 -25.36 23.13
C LEU A 496 23.78 -24.65 22.20
N MET A 497 23.78 -23.31 22.21
CA MET A 497 24.73 -22.46 21.48
C MET A 497 25.63 -21.67 22.42
N GLN A 498 26.94 -21.61 22.11
CA GLN A 498 27.93 -20.83 22.85
C GLN A 498 28.58 -19.76 21.96
N GLU A 499 28.87 -18.58 22.53
CA GLU A 499 29.44 -17.43 21.82
C GLU A 499 30.59 -16.74 22.58
N ARG A 500 31.47 -16.05 21.85
CA ARG A 500 32.50 -15.13 22.39
C ARG A 500 32.84 -14.00 21.43
N ILE A 501 33.40 -12.90 21.94
CA ILE A 501 33.59 -11.64 21.19
C ILE A 501 35.01 -11.07 21.40
N SER A 502 35.56 -10.35 20.40
CA SER A 502 36.75 -9.48 20.52
C SER A 502 36.58 -8.21 19.70
N PHE A 503 37.30 -7.13 20.04
CA PHE A 503 37.17 -5.82 19.38
C PHE A 503 38.48 -5.39 18.73
N THR A 504 38.42 -4.72 17.57
CA THR A 504 39.57 -4.11 16.90
C THR A 504 39.28 -2.63 16.63
N CYS A 505 40.16 -1.75 17.10
CA CYS A 505 40.06 -0.31 16.96
C CYS A 505 41.10 0.21 15.96
N ILE A 506 40.68 1.12 15.06
CA ILE A 506 41.54 1.75 14.07
C ILE A 506 41.44 3.28 14.18
N ALA A 507 42.58 3.95 14.27
CA ALA A 507 42.67 5.40 14.35
C ALA A 507 43.61 5.96 13.26
N ILE A 508 43.22 7.07 12.63
CA ILE A 508 44.07 7.81 11.67
C ILE A 508 44.46 9.12 12.34
N VAL A 509 45.75 9.30 12.61
CA VAL A 509 46.24 10.46 13.36
C VAL A 509 46.49 11.61 12.37
N LYS A 510 45.42 12.33 12.01
CA LYS A 510 45.53 13.57 11.20
C LYS A 510 45.34 14.85 12.04
N ASN A 511 44.77 14.70 13.23
CA ASN A 511 44.84 15.57 14.40
C ASN A 511 44.43 14.68 15.58
N LYS A 512 45.05 14.82 16.76
CA LYS A 512 45.06 13.84 17.89
C LYS A 512 43.69 13.36 18.47
N ARG A 513 42.54 13.53 17.82
CA ARG A 513 41.20 13.29 18.40
C ARG A 513 40.16 12.56 17.53
N SER A 514 40.51 11.94 16.40
CA SER A 514 39.54 11.18 15.58
C SER A 514 39.78 9.67 15.65
N LEU A 515 39.00 9.00 16.49
CA LEU A 515 38.81 7.54 16.43
C LEU A 515 37.77 7.30 15.33
N ILE A 516 38.14 6.58 14.27
CA ILE A 516 37.31 6.50 13.06
C ILE A 516 36.45 5.25 13.09
N GLU A 517 36.94 4.14 13.63
CA GLU A 517 36.22 2.87 13.51
C GLU A 517 36.52 1.91 14.68
N ILE A 518 35.44 1.38 15.27
CA ILE A 518 35.51 0.27 16.22
C ILE A 518 34.79 -0.91 15.56
N SER A 519 35.50 -2.04 15.42
CA SER A 519 34.93 -3.27 14.88
C SER A 519 34.80 -4.32 15.96
N LYS A 520 33.63 -4.91 16.07
CA LYS A 520 33.28 -6.03 16.95
C LYS A 520 33.31 -7.32 16.12
N GLU A 521 34.09 -8.29 16.56
CA GLU A 521 34.15 -9.62 15.95
C GLU A 521 33.50 -10.63 16.90
N GLN A 522 32.36 -11.20 16.49
CA GLN A 522 31.60 -12.20 17.24
C GLN A 522 31.74 -13.57 16.59
N ARG A 523 31.90 -14.61 17.43
CA ARG A 523 31.94 -16.01 17.00
C ARG A 523 30.95 -16.83 17.80
N SER A 524 30.20 -17.66 17.10
CA SER A 524 29.23 -18.60 17.65
C SER A 524 29.57 -20.03 17.24
N ILE A 525 29.35 -20.98 18.15
CA ILE A 525 29.55 -22.42 17.93
C ILE A 525 28.33 -23.19 18.44
N LYS A 526 27.78 -24.05 17.57
CA LYS A 526 26.73 -25.02 17.90
C LYS A 526 27.39 -26.32 18.38
N LEU A 527 27.04 -26.80 19.58
CA LEU A 527 27.66 -28.02 20.12
C LEU A 527 26.92 -29.27 19.57
N ASN A 528 27.68 -30.04 18.78
CA ASN A 528 27.46 -31.37 18.18
C ASN A 528 26.75 -31.54 16.81
N ASN A 529 27.59 -32.13 15.93
CA ASN A 529 27.46 -32.69 14.58
C ASN A 529 27.06 -31.75 13.43
N SER A 530 27.85 -30.69 13.24
CA SER A 530 28.64 -30.44 12.01
C SER A 530 29.19 -29.02 12.07
N PHE A 531 30.51 -28.86 11.99
CA PHE A 531 31.21 -27.57 12.11
C PHE A 531 30.95 -26.64 10.92
N LYS A 532 30.58 -25.39 11.20
CA LYS A 532 31.07 -24.20 10.49
C LYS A 532 31.17 -23.05 11.49
N SER A 533 32.38 -22.59 11.76
CA SER A 533 32.60 -21.33 12.48
C SER A 533 32.27 -20.18 11.54
N GLU A 534 31.22 -19.42 11.81
CA GLU A 534 31.01 -18.14 11.14
C GLU A 534 31.69 -17.03 11.94
N LYS A 535 32.60 -16.31 11.27
CA LYS A 535 33.11 -15.02 11.75
C LYS A 535 32.09 -13.98 11.35
N ILE A 536 31.41 -13.39 12.32
CA ILE A 536 30.59 -12.20 12.09
C ILE A 536 31.43 -11.02 12.57
N LYS A 537 31.89 -10.19 11.64
CA LYS A 537 32.47 -8.87 11.95
C LYS A 537 31.36 -7.84 11.81
N GLU A 538 30.96 -7.24 12.92
CA GLU A 538 30.11 -6.05 12.96
C GLU A 538 31.03 -4.84 13.12
N ASN A 539 31.02 -3.89 12.18
CA ASN A 539 31.74 -2.63 12.36
C ASN A 539 30.73 -1.56 12.81
N GLU A 540 31.01 -0.90 13.93
CA GLU A 540 30.24 0.23 14.42
C GLU A 540 31.15 1.46 14.51
N THR A 541 30.82 2.51 13.76
CA THR A 541 31.48 3.80 13.83
C THR A 541 30.74 4.73 14.79
N TYR A 542 31.39 5.13 15.88
CA TYR A 542 30.90 6.16 16.79
C TYR A 542 31.70 7.45 16.61
N LEU A 543 31.01 8.54 16.31
CA LEU A 543 31.55 9.91 16.42
C LEU A 543 31.09 10.50 17.75
N HIS A 544 31.93 10.41 18.78
CA HIS A 544 31.72 11.15 20.02
C HIS A 544 32.48 12.47 19.95
N ASN A 545 31.76 13.60 19.99
CA ASN A 545 32.34 14.82 20.52
C ASN A 545 32.68 14.56 21.99
N SER A 546 33.98 14.62 22.30
CA SER A 546 34.53 14.13 23.56
C SER A 546 34.43 15.20 24.64
N ASN A 547 33.84 14.83 25.78
CA ASN A 547 34.50 15.09 27.05
C ASN A 547 34.94 13.74 27.62
N CYS A 548 36.22 13.65 27.97
CA CYS A 548 36.95 12.43 28.33
C CYS A 548 36.15 11.46 29.22
N ILE A 549 35.98 10.21 28.77
CA ILE A 549 35.64 9.09 29.64
C ILE A 549 36.68 7.99 29.46
N LYS A 550 37.34 7.63 30.58
CA LYS A 550 38.28 6.52 30.70
C LYS A 550 37.65 5.21 30.20
N MET A 551 38.40 4.47 29.38
CA MET A 551 37.99 3.21 28.73
C MET A 551 37.67 2.04 29.69
N SER A 552 37.80 2.22 31.02
CA SER A 552 37.42 1.21 32.01
C SER A 552 35.90 1.14 32.27
N THR A 553 35.11 2.10 31.78
CA THR A 553 33.70 2.29 32.20
C THR A 553 32.66 1.78 31.17
N ILE A 554 33.07 1.36 29.98
CA ILE A 554 32.15 0.85 28.93
C ILE A 554 31.66 -0.57 29.22
N PHE A 555 32.29 -1.30 30.15
CA PHE A 555 31.90 -2.68 30.48
C PHE A 555 30.56 -2.83 31.23
N MET A 556 29.90 -1.73 31.67
CA MET A 556 28.73 -1.82 32.54
C MET A 556 27.42 -1.26 31.98
N VAL A 557 27.38 -0.65 30.79
CA VAL A 557 26.16 0.04 30.28
C VAL A 557 25.51 -0.68 29.08
N VAL A 558 26.15 -1.69 28.49
CA VAL A 558 25.57 -2.48 27.38
C VAL A 558 24.97 -3.82 27.84
N GLY A 559 24.98 -4.09 29.15
CA GLY A 559 24.30 -5.24 29.75
C GLY A 559 23.31 -4.76 30.80
N ILE A 560 22.01 -4.97 30.53
CA ILE A 560 20.82 -4.95 31.41
C ILE A 560 19.71 -4.03 30.84
N ASN A 561 18.89 -4.61 29.94
CA ASN A 561 17.46 -4.37 29.68
C ASN A 561 17.13 -4.94 28.28
N MET A 562 16.25 -5.92 28.06
CA MET A 562 15.26 -6.59 28.90
C MET A 562 15.13 -8.05 28.41
N SER A 563 15.19 -8.99 29.35
CA SER A 563 14.21 -10.07 29.38
C SER A 563 13.69 -10.15 30.81
N ARG A 564 12.43 -9.74 30.99
CA ARG A 564 11.54 -10.30 32.01
C ARG A 564 10.11 -9.88 31.69
N ALA A 565 9.40 -10.85 31.13
CA ALA A 565 8.01 -11.07 31.46
C ALA A 565 7.92 -11.40 32.96
N ALA A 566 6.95 -10.78 33.62
CA ALA A 566 6.01 -11.46 34.49
C ALA A 566 4.62 -11.11 33.94
#